data_AF-A0A916VSA4-F1
#
_entry.id   AF-A0A916VSA4-F1
#
_cell.length_a   1.000
_cell.length_b   1.000
_cell.length_c   1.000
_cell.angle_alpha   90.00
_cell.angle_beta   90.00
_cell.angle_gamma   90.00
#
_symmetry.space_group_name_H-M   'P 1'
#
loop_
_entity.id
_entity.type
_entity.pdbx_description
1 polymer ?
#
loop_
_entity_poly.entity_id
_entity_poly.type
_entity_poly.pdbx_seq_one_letter_code
_entity_poly.pdbx_strand_id
1 'polypeptide(L)'
;MGENENDIRVQHFSLLKSKYKATKYQNSSPLSFLYLILRRVDFGISITDLEFQYLEANQLFKTIKLIKSGFTSKQYKKTEFQEAFKNEFLALKTKYKVPKNFGFYFLHPLLFKLDSEKILTNSEIKLLEDYNLNETLAIANQIQEFAKLKAIYHATKYQYFSRINCFVF
;
A
#
# COMPACT_ATOMS: atom_id res chain seq x y z
N MET A 1 -8.11 1.12 18.49
CA MET A 1 -7.36 2.33 18.09
C MET A 1 -6.91 2.25 16.64
N GLY A 2 -7.81 1.89 15.71
CA GLY A 2 -7.52 1.75 14.27
C GLY A 2 -8.41 2.63 13.38
N GLU A 3 -9.48 3.21 13.95
CA GLU A 3 -10.39 4.11 13.23
C GLU A 3 -9.71 5.45 12.89
N ASN A 4 -8.86 5.98 13.77
CA ASN A 4 -8.21 7.29 13.52
C ASN A 4 -7.24 7.25 12.32
N GLU A 5 -6.49 6.17 12.13
CA GLU A 5 -5.42 6.15 11.13
C GLU A 5 -6.00 6.00 9.72
N ASN A 6 -7.10 5.27 9.59
CA ASN A 6 -7.78 5.11 8.33
C ASN A 6 -8.39 6.44 7.87
N ASP A 7 -9.00 7.19 8.80
CA ASP A 7 -9.57 8.51 8.52
C ASP A 7 -8.50 9.52 8.12
N ILE A 8 -7.35 9.53 8.81
CA ILE A 8 -6.19 10.35 8.44
C ILE A 8 -5.74 10.02 7.00
N ARG A 9 -5.71 8.74 6.63
CA ARG A 9 -5.31 8.33 5.27
C ARG A 9 -6.33 8.71 4.20
N VAL A 10 -7.62 8.63 4.50
CA VAL A 10 -8.70 9.09 3.59
C VAL A 10 -8.60 10.60 3.37
N GLN A 11 -8.38 11.37 4.44
CA GLN A 11 -8.14 12.81 4.35
C GLN A 11 -6.89 13.11 3.51
N HIS A 12 -5.79 12.39 3.75
CA HIS A 12 -4.57 12.52 2.96
C HIS A 12 -4.81 12.19 1.48
N PHE A 13 -5.59 11.16 1.16
CA PHE A 13 -5.92 10.85 -0.23
C PHE A 13 -6.71 11.98 -0.90
N SER A 14 -7.66 12.59 -0.19
CA SER A 14 -8.39 13.76 -0.70
C SER A 14 -7.45 14.92 -1.05
N LEU A 15 -6.48 15.20 -0.17
CA LEU A 15 -5.44 16.22 -0.41
C LEU A 15 -4.60 15.90 -1.65
N LEU A 16 -4.15 14.66 -1.79
CA LEU A 16 -3.39 14.21 -2.95
C LEU A 16 -4.22 14.31 -4.24
N LYS A 17 -5.49 13.90 -4.23
CA LYS A 17 -6.37 14.05 -5.41
C LYS A 17 -6.51 15.51 -5.84
N SER A 18 -6.62 16.43 -4.88
CA SER A 18 -6.66 17.86 -5.18
C SER A 18 -5.34 18.34 -5.79
N LYS A 19 -4.21 18.04 -5.13
CA LYS A 19 -2.85 18.40 -5.58
C LYS A 19 -2.55 17.92 -7.00
N TYR A 20 -2.92 16.67 -7.30
CA TYR A 20 -2.64 16.02 -8.58
C TYR A 20 -3.81 16.08 -9.57
N LYS A 21 -4.85 16.90 -9.29
CA LYS A 21 -6.03 17.08 -10.15
C LYS A 21 -6.76 15.77 -10.52
N ALA A 22 -6.76 14.80 -9.61
CA ALA A 22 -7.46 13.52 -9.71
C ALA A 22 -8.82 13.53 -8.97
N THR A 23 -9.42 14.71 -8.78
CA THR A 23 -10.67 14.88 -8.00
C THR A 23 -11.88 14.14 -8.57
N LYS A 24 -11.85 13.80 -9.86
CA LYS A 24 -12.90 13.00 -10.52
C LYS A 24 -12.87 11.52 -10.15
N TYR A 25 -11.79 11.04 -9.52
CA TYR A 25 -11.66 9.64 -9.14
C TYR A 25 -12.47 9.35 -7.86
N GLN A 26 -13.53 8.54 -7.99
CA GLN A 26 -14.53 8.36 -6.93
C GLN A 26 -14.02 7.56 -5.72
N ASN A 27 -13.17 6.55 -5.93
CA ASN A 27 -12.72 5.69 -4.84
C ASN A 27 -11.79 6.46 -3.89
N SER A 28 -12.14 6.53 -2.61
CA SER A 28 -11.39 7.23 -1.54
C SER A 28 -10.70 6.27 -0.56
N SER A 29 -10.67 4.98 -0.88
CA SER A 29 -10.00 3.98 -0.06
C SER A 29 -8.49 4.22 -0.02
N PRO A 30 -7.86 4.15 1.17
CA PRO A 30 -6.40 4.10 1.31
C PRO A 30 -5.75 2.87 0.68
N LEU A 31 -6.55 1.90 0.23
CA LEU A 31 -6.12 0.72 -0.52
C LEU A 31 -6.24 0.92 -2.05
N SER A 32 -6.71 2.09 -2.50
CA SER A 32 -6.80 2.39 -3.92
C SER A 32 -5.40 2.45 -4.54
N PHE A 33 -5.25 1.82 -5.70
CA PHE A 33 -4.01 1.89 -6.47
C PHE A 33 -3.64 3.33 -6.84
N LEU A 34 -4.63 4.19 -7.11
CA LEU A 34 -4.37 5.61 -7.35
C LEU A 34 -3.75 6.29 -6.12
N TYR A 35 -4.23 5.99 -4.91
CA TYR A 35 -3.66 6.57 -3.70
C TYR A 35 -2.19 6.20 -3.55
N LEU A 36 -1.86 4.92 -3.78
CA LEU A 36 -0.49 4.42 -3.73
C LEU A 36 0.42 5.14 -4.74
N ILE A 37 -0.05 5.32 -5.98
CA ILE A 37 0.66 6.06 -7.03
C ILE A 37 0.87 7.52 -6.64
N LEU A 38 -0.19 8.23 -6.25
CA LEU A 38 -0.10 9.66 -5.91
C LEU A 38 0.81 9.88 -4.71
N ARG A 39 0.73 8.99 -3.71
CA ARG A 39 1.59 9.02 -2.53
C ARG A 39 3.06 8.83 -2.93
N ARG A 40 3.35 7.89 -3.83
CA ARG A 40 4.70 7.64 -4.38
C ARG A 40 5.26 8.88 -5.09
N VAL A 41 4.47 9.51 -5.95
CA VAL A 41 4.89 10.75 -6.63
C VAL A 41 5.08 11.88 -5.63
N ASP A 42 4.25 11.94 -4.60
CA ASP A 42 4.39 12.94 -3.54
C ASP A 42 5.72 12.83 -2.78
N PHE A 43 6.31 11.64 -2.75
CA PHE A 43 7.64 11.41 -2.20
C PHE A 43 8.79 11.69 -3.17
N GLY A 44 8.51 12.16 -4.38
CA GLY A 44 9.52 12.40 -5.41
C GLY A 44 10.07 11.11 -6.03
N ILE A 45 9.39 9.97 -5.82
CA ILE A 45 9.74 8.70 -6.44
C ILE A 45 9.06 8.65 -7.81
N SER A 46 9.81 8.27 -8.84
CA SER A 46 9.26 8.05 -10.17
C SER A 46 8.27 6.89 -10.17
N ILE A 47 7.18 7.05 -10.93
CA ILE A 47 6.22 5.98 -11.20
C ILE A 47 6.76 5.04 -12.28
N THR A 48 6.35 3.78 -12.20
CA THR A 48 6.66 2.71 -13.15
C THR A 48 5.76 2.78 -14.38
N ASP A 49 6.12 2.05 -15.45
CA ASP A 49 5.30 1.97 -16.67
C ASP A 49 3.91 1.38 -16.40
N LEU A 50 3.79 0.41 -15.49
CA LEU A 50 2.51 -0.17 -15.08
C LEU A 50 1.62 0.86 -14.39
N GLU A 51 2.19 1.66 -13.48
CA GLU A 51 1.48 2.74 -12.82
C GLU A 51 1.07 3.83 -13.83
N PHE A 52 1.90 4.09 -14.82
CA PHE A 52 1.61 5.02 -15.90
C PHE A 52 0.42 4.55 -16.76
N GLN A 53 0.46 3.30 -17.23
CA GLN A 53 -0.64 2.68 -18.00
C GLN A 53 -1.95 2.67 -17.21
N TYR A 54 -1.89 2.41 -15.90
CA TYR A 54 -3.08 2.51 -15.04
C TYR A 54 -3.69 3.91 -15.03
N LEU A 55 -2.87 4.96 -14.92
CA LEU A 55 -3.36 6.34 -14.97
C LEU A 55 -4.00 6.68 -16.32
N GLU A 56 -3.45 6.18 -17.43
CA GLU A 56 -4.00 6.34 -18.77
C GLU A 56 -5.35 5.61 -18.93
N ALA A 57 -5.42 4.35 -18.48
CA ALA A 57 -6.64 3.56 -18.50
C ALA A 57 -7.77 4.20 -17.68
N ASN A 58 -7.43 4.92 -16.61
CA ASN A 58 -8.40 5.68 -15.80
C ASN A 58 -8.62 7.12 -16.28
N GLN A 59 -8.12 7.48 -17.46
CA GLN A 59 -8.26 8.81 -18.09
C GLN A 59 -7.74 9.96 -17.22
N LEU A 60 -6.73 9.72 -16.39
CA LEU A 60 -6.13 10.69 -15.47
C LEU A 60 -5.03 11.53 -16.16
N PHE A 61 -5.30 12.00 -17.37
CA PHE A 61 -4.31 12.70 -18.21
C PHE A 61 -3.78 14.00 -17.59
N LYS A 62 -4.61 14.71 -16.82
CA LYS A 62 -4.18 15.93 -16.09
C LYS A 62 -3.18 15.60 -14.99
N THR A 63 -3.41 14.49 -14.28
CA THR A 63 -2.51 13.95 -13.27
C THR A 63 -1.19 13.55 -13.90
N ILE A 64 -1.23 12.78 -14.99
CA ILE A 64 -0.06 12.40 -15.77
C ILE A 64 0.77 13.62 -16.18
N LYS A 65 0.13 14.66 -16.72
CA LYS A 65 0.81 15.89 -17.15
C LYS A 65 1.53 16.58 -16.00
N LEU A 66 0.90 16.66 -14.81
CA LEU A 66 1.50 17.27 -13.62
C LEU A 66 2.70 16.47 -13.08
N ILE A 67 2.59 15.13 -13.10
CA ILE A 67 3.67 14.24 -12.68
C ILE A 67 4.86 14.40 -13.63
N LYS A 68 4.63 14.36 -14.95
CA LYS A 68 5.67 14.51 -15.99
C LYS A 68 6.30 15.90 -16.00
N SER A 69 5.54 16.96 -15.74
CA SER A 69 6.06 18.33 -15.76
C SER A 69 6.95 18.68 -14.56
N GLY A 70 7.19 17.73 -13.65
CA GLY A 70 8.03 17.95 -12.47
C GLY A 70 7.49 19.06 -11.56
N PHE A 71 6.19 19.36 -11.61
CA PHE A 71 5.56 20.43 -10.80
C PHE A 71 5.81 20.22 -9.29
N THR A 72 6.19 19.01 -8.91
CA THR A 72 6.41 18.60 -7.54
C THR A 72 7.87 18.73 -7.10
N SER A 73 8.87 18.74 -7.99
CA SER A 73 10.29 18.62 -7.63
C SER A 73 10.92 19.85 -6.96
N LYS A 74 10.19 20.95 -6.74
CA LYS A 74 10.78 22.22 -6.26
C LYS A 74 10.28 22.77 -4.92
N GLN A 75 9.31 22.17 -4.24
CA GLN A 75 8.95 22.60 -2.87
C GLN A 75 8.49 21.42 -2.01
N TYR A 76 9.41 20.85 -1.24
CA TYR A 76 9.06 19.86 -0.23
C TYR A 76 9.59 20.29 1.13
N LYS A 77 8.67 20.63 2.04
CA LYS A 77 8.92 20.45 3.46
C LYS A 77 9.00 18.95 3.71
N LYS A 78 10.24 18.44 3.64
CA LYS A 78 10.73 17.30 4.42
C LYS A 78 10.18 17.45 5.84
N THR A 79 9.59 16.40 6.40
CA THR A 79 9.93 15.86 7.73
C THR A 79 8.86 14.86 8.15
N GLU A 80 7.66 15.26 8.56
CA GLU A 80 6.79 14.32 9.29
C GLU A 80 6.15 13.20 8.44
N PHE A 81 5.48 13.51 7.32
CA PHE A 81 4.77 12.47 6.56
C PHE A 81 5.71 11.54 5.79
N GLN A 82 6.88 12.05 5.36
CA GLN A 82 7.90 11.23 4.71
C GLN A 82 8.52 10.26 5.72
N GLU A 83 8.77 10.73 6.92
CA GLU A 83 9.31 9.93 8.01
C GLU A 83 8.26 8.93 8.51
N ALA A 84 7.00 9.33 8.66
CA ALA A 84 5.90 8.44 8.98
C ALA A 84 5.71 7.34 7.93
N PHE A 85 5.77 7.66 6.64
CA PHE A 85 5.70 6.66 5.57
C PHE A 85 6.92 5.73 5.53
N LYS A 86 8.11 6.28 5.70
CA LYS A 86 9.34 5.49 5.78
C LYS A 86 9.27 4.54 6.99
N ASN A 87 8.79 5.03 8.13
CA ASN A 87 8.61 4.25 9.34
C ASN A 87 7.51 3.19 9.18
N GLU A 88 6.38 3.53 8.56
CA GLU A 88 5.30 2.60 8.18
C GLU A 88 5.85 1.49 7.29
N PHE A 89 6.54 1.84 6.21
CA PHE A 89 7.09 0.86 5.29
C PHE A 89 8.17 0.00 5.95
N LEU A 90 9.03 0.58 6.80
CA LEU A 90 10.03 -0.17 7.57
C LEU A 90 9.36 -1.13 8.58
N ALA A 91 8.28 -0.71 9.21
CA ALA A 91 7.51 -1.55 10.12
C ALA A 91 6.87 -2.73 9.37
N LEU A 92 6.26 -2.47 8.20
CA LEU A 92 5.72 -3.51 7.32
C LEU A 92 6.82 -4.48 6.86
N LYS A 93 7.95 -3.98 6.39
CA LYS A 93 9.10 -4.82 6.01
C LYS A 93 9.56 -5.71 7.15
N THR A 94 9.62 -5.17 8.36
CA THR A 94 10.01 -5.93 9.56
C THR A 94 8.98 -7.00 9.88
N LYS A 95 7.69 -6.65 9.91
CA LYS A 95 6.57 -7.56 10.21
C LYS A 95 6.49 -8.72 9.22
N TYR A 96 6.69 -8.44 7.94
CA TYR A 96 6.60 -9.43 6.86
C TYR A 96 7.97 -9.97 6.43
N LYS A 97 9.01 -9.75 7.23
CA LYS A 97 10.36 -10.28 7.05
C LYS A 97 10.97 -10.02 5.67
N VAL A 98 10.68 -8.85 5.11
CA VAL A 98 11.32 -8.39 3.87
C VAL A 98 12.75 -7.95 4.19
N PRO A 99 13.76 -8.40 3.43
CA PRO A 99 15.15 -8.04 3.69
C PRO A 99 15.37 -6.52 3.77
N LYS A 100 16.21 -6.06 4.72
CA LYS A 100 16.41 -4.63 4.97
C LYS A 100 16.92 -3.88 3.72
N ASN A 101 17.76 -4.54 2.92
CA ASN A 101 18.31 -4.03 1.66
C ASN A 101 17.32 -4.01 0.47
N PHE A 102 16.14 -4.61 0.59
CA PHE A 102 15.11 -4.53 -0.46
C PHE A 102 14.55 -3.10 -0.58
N GLY A 103 15.01 -2.35 -1.57
CA GLY A 103 14.65 -0.93 -1.79
C GLY A 103 13.37 -0.70 -2.58
N PHE A 104 12.57 -1.75 -2.81
CA PHE A 104 11.47 -1.68 -3.75
C PHE A 104 10.16 -1.21 -3.11
N TYR A 105 9.82 0.06 -3.35
CA TYR A 105 8.53 0.64 -2.94
C TYR A 105 7.31 -0.03 -3.61
N PHE A 106 7.49 -0.85 -4.65
CA PHE A 106 6.38 -1.64 -5.22
C PHE A 106 5.86 -2.70 -4.25
N LEU A 107 6.68 -3.13 -3.26
CA LEU A 107 6.24 -4.07 -2.23
C LEU A 107 5.27 -3.44 -1.24
N HIS A 108 5.31 -2.11 -1.06
CA HIS A 108 4.45 -1.42 -0.09
C HIS A 108 2.96 -1.76 -0.29
N PRO A 109 2.38 -1.64 -1.49
CA PRO A 109 1.01 -2.11 -1.77
C PRO A 109 0.73 -3.56 -1.34
N LEU A 110 1.65 -4.50 -1.59
CA LEU A 110 1.49 -5.92 -1.27
C LEU A 110 1.50 -6.13 0.25
N LEU A 111 2.50 -5.57 0.94
CA LEU A 111 2.61 -5.69 2.39
C LEU A 111 1.43 -5.03 3.11
N PHE A 112 0.97 -3.88 2.61
CA PHE A 112 -0.19 -3.19 3.16
C PHE A 112 -1.49 -3.96 2.93
N LYS A 113 -1.61 -4.68 1.81
CA LYS A 113 -2.74 -5.57 1.52
C LYS A 113 -2.78 -6.76 2.48
N LEU A 114 -1.61 -7.35 2.78
CA LEU A 114 -1.48 -8.38 3.81
C LEU A 114 -1.89 -7.85 5.20
N ASP A 115 -1.49 -6.63 5.53
CA ASP A 115 -1.82 -5.99 6.81
C ASP A 115 -3.32 -5.70 6.97
N SER A 116 -4.00 -5.52 5.85
CA SER A 116 -5.45 -5.31 5.80
C SER A 116 -6.26 -6.61 5.79
N GLU A 117 -5.64 -7.76 6.10
CA GLU A 117 -6.22 -9.11 6.02
C GLU A 117 -6.82 -9.43 4.62
N LYS A 118 -6.33 -8.76 3.57
CA LYS A 118 -6.79 -8.99 2.20
C LYS A 118 -5.93 -10.03 1.49
N ILE A 119 -6.60 -10.89 0.72
CA ILE A 119 -5.96 -11.97 -0.05
C ILE A 119 -5.15 -11.38 -1.21
N LEU A 120 -3.90 -11.81 -1.34
CA LEU A 120 -3.07 -11.52 -2.52
C LEU A 120 -3.57 -12.34 -3.71
N THR A 121 -3.55 -11.74 -4.89
CA THR A 121 -3.82 -12.38 -6.16
C THR A 121 -2.65 -13.30 -6.55
N ASN A 122 -2.91 -14.29 -7.41
CA ASN A 122 -1.87 -15.21 -7.89
C ASN A 122 -0.68 -14.47 -8.52
N SER A 123 -0.94 -13.36 -9.22
CA SER A 123 0.12 -12.53 -9.82
C SER A 123 0.97 -11.84 -8.74
N GLU A 124 0.39 -11.39 -7.63
CA GLU A 124 1.12 -10.80 -6.51
C GLU A 124 1.93 -11.85 -5.74
N ILE A 125 1.42 -13.08 -5.61
CA ILE A 125 2.16 -14.21 -5.02
C ILE A 125 3.37 -14.56 -5.90
N LYS A 126 3.15 -14.71 -7.21
CA LYS A 126 4.22 -15.00 -8.17
C LYS A 126 5.31 -13.93 -8.15
N LEU A 127 4.95 -12.66 -7.98
CA LEU A 127 5.96 -11.60 -7.80
C LEU A 127 6.83 -11.85 -6.56
N LEU A 128 6.25 -12.23 -5.42
CA LEU A 128 7.05 -12.54 -4.22
C LEU A 128 8.00 -13.72 -4.45
N GLU A 129 7.58 -14.73 -5.23
CA GLU A 129 8.42 -15.86 -5.66
C GLU A 129 9.56 -15.40 -6.57
N ASP A 130 9.26 -14.61 -7.61
CA ASP A 130 10.25 -14.10 -8.56
C ASP A 130 11.35 -13.25 -7.88
N TYR A 131 11.00 -12.58 -6.77
CA TYR A 131 11.94 -11.81 -5.96
C TYR A 131 12.58 -12.59 -4.80
N ASN A 132 12.39 -13.92 -4.72
CA ASN A 132 12.91 -14.79 -3.66
C ASN A 132 12.54 -14.34 -2.23
N LEU A 133 11.36 -13.75 -2.04
CA LEU A 133 10.87 -13.28 -0.75
C LEU A 133 10.19 -14.42 0.02
N ASN A 134 10.90 -15.54 0.21
CA ASN A 134 10.36 -16.80 0.71
C ASN A 134 9.69 -16.67 2.09
N GLU A 135 10.27 -15.88 3.01
CA GLU A 135 9.69 -15.66 4.33
C GLU A 135 8.40 -14.83 4.25
N THR A 136 8.38 -13.79 3.43
CA THR A 136 7.19 -12.98 3.17
C THR A 136 6.08 -13.81 2.52
N LEU A 137 6.46 -14.67 1.57
CA LEU A 137 5.55 -15.59 0.88
C LEU A 137 4.92 -16.60 1.85
N ALA A 138 5.71 -17.18 2.76
CA ALA A 138 5.19 -18.09 3.78
C ALA A 138 4.14 -17.42 4.67
N ILE A 139 4.41 -16.19 5.13
CA ILE A 139 3.45 -15.40 5.93
C ILE A 139 2.20 -15.08 5.11
N ALA A 140 2.36 -14.68 3.86
CA ALA A 140 1.24 -14.39 2.96
C ALA A 140 0.31 -15.60 2.80
N ASN A 141 0.88 -16.79 2.58
CA ASN A 141 0.13 -18.04 2.45
C ASN A 141 -0.61 -18.40 3.75
N GLN A 142 0.01 -18.22 4.91
CA GLN A 142 -0.64 -18.44 6.20
C GLN A 142 -1.85 -17.50 6.41
N ILE A 143 -1.71 -16.22 6.06
CA ILE A 143 -2.81 -15.25 6.14
C ILE A 143 -3.96 -15.66 5.21
N GLN A 144 -3.65 -16.16 4.00
CA GLN A 144 -4.68 -16.63 3.06
C GLN A 144 -5.41 -17.87 3.56
N GLU A 145 -4.69 -18.87 4.06
CA GLU A 145 -5.30 -20.07 4.63
C GLU A 145 -6.21 -19.72 5.82
N PHE A 146 -5.75 -18.82 6.69
CA PHE A 146 -6.58 -18.34 7.80
C PHE A 146 -7.82 -17.59 7.33
N ALA A 147 -7.71 -16.73 6.31
CA ALA A 147 -8.84 -16.01 5.73
C ALA A 147 -9.87 -16.97 5.11
N LYS A 148 -9.41 -18.03 4.41
CA LYS A 148 -10.28 -19.08 3.86
C LYS A 148 -11.02 -19.82 4.97
N LEU A 149 -10.31 -20.25 6.02
CA LEU A 149 -10.92 -20.94 7.16
C LEU A 149 -11.96 -20.05 7.85
N LYS A 150 -11.65 -18.77 8.09
CA LYS A 150 -12.59 -17.81 8.68
C LYS A 150 -13.88 -17.68 7.87
N ALA A 151 -13.77 -17.70 6.54
CA ALA A 151 -14.92 -17.70 5.64
C ALA A 151 -15.73 -19.01 5.72
N ILE A 152 -15.06 -20.17 5.70
CA ILE A 152 -15.70 -21.50 5.79
C ILE A 152 -16.49 -21.63 7.10
N TYR A 153 -15.93 -21.16 8.22
CA TYR A 153 -16.57 -21.28 9.53
C TYR A 153 -17.52 -20.12 9.87
N HIS A 154 -17.82 -19.22 8.92
CA HIS A 154 -18.63 -18.01 9.15
C HIS A 154 -18.20 -17.21 10.39
N ALA A 155 -16.90 -17.27 10.74
CA ALA A 155 -16.31 -16.62 11.90
C ALA A 155 -16.04 -15.12 11.64
N THR A 156 -16.94 -14.46 10.92
CA THR A 156 -16.89 -13.02 10.63
C THR A 156 -17.52 -12.18 11.76
N LYS A 157 -18.20 -12.82 12.73
CA LYS A 157 -18.86 -12.16 13.87
C LYS A 157 -17.94 -11.76 15.02
N TYR A 158 -16.68 -12.18 15.04
CA TYR A 158 -15.73 -11.81 16.11
C TYR A 158 -14.64 -10.91 15.55
N GLN A 159 -14.79 -9.60 15.78
CA GLN A 159 -13.84 -8.57 15.33
C GLN A 159 -12.65 -8.36 16.30
N TYR A 160 -12.44 -9.27 17.25
CA TYR A 160 -11.44 -9.11 18.31
C TYR A 160 -10.48 -10.30 18.39
N PHE A 161 -9.65 -10.52 17.36
CA PHE A 161 -8.44 -11.35 17.54
C PHE A 161 -7.22 -10.88 16.72
N SER A 162 -7.23 -9.68 16.14
CA SER A 162 -6.06 -9.14 15.42
C SER A 162 -5.01 -8.46 16.32
N ARG A 163 -5.07 -8.64 17.65
CA ARG A 163 -4.11 -8.06 18.62
C ARG A 163 -3.74 -9.01 19.75
N ILE A 164 -3.43 -10.27 19.45
CA ILE A 164 -2.63 -11.08 20.37
C ILE A 164 -1.28 -11.34 19.71
N ASN A 165 -0.25 -10.77 20.33
CA ASN A 165 1.13 -11.19 20.16
C ASN A 165 1.22 -12.69 20.41
N CYS A 166 1.12 -13.50 19.36
CA CYS A 166 1.55 -14.88 19.36
C CYS A 166 2.81 -14.99 18.50
N PHE A 167 3.90 -14.43 19.02
CA PHE A 167 5.25 -14.92 18.80
C PHE A 167 5.92 -15.01 20.17
N VAL A 168 5.73 -16.15 20.82
CA VAL A 168 6.64 -16.67 21.82
C VAL A 168 7.03 -18.04 21.30
N PHE A 169 8.26 -18.15 20.80
CA PHE A 169 9.23 -19.18 21.14
C PHE A 169 10.62 -18.66 20.77
#